data_AF-K8GHM9-F1
#
_entry.id   AF-K8GHM9-F1
#
_cell.length_a   1.000
_cell.length_b   1.000
_cell.length_c   1.000
_cell.angle_alpha   90.00
_cell.angle_beta   90.00
_cell.angle_gamma   90.00
#
_symmetry.space_group_name_H-M   'P 1'
#
loop_
_entity.id
_entity.type
_entity.pdbx_description
1 polymer ?
#
loop_
_entity_poly.entity_id
_entity_poly.type
_entity_poly.pdbx_seq_one_letter_code
_entity_poly.pdbx_strand_id
1 'polypeptide(L)'
;MTLVYPLPRDTKTTFENRVRTRCENLSLLLDRYVGYTDRWEFEEKQKAEFFKNLTRNCPLNQDLVRANYQRWQQMVGALPYSQIFKAAPEWRMVIGLGQSSILETSMTIDRITGIPIIPGSALKGLAASYAMLCELQTTQRGDAESNPDFKAIFGTQGEAGAIIFLDAVPTQIPKLEVDIMNNHHPDYYGDNGSPPAPWDSPNPVYFLTLGRGSEFAFAIAGRGEGATLQTYVNQAVKWLKAGLSEMGVGAKTAAGYGYMSF
;
A
#
# COMPACT_ATOMS: atom_id res chain seq x y z
N MET A 1 -17.47 18.79 20.32
CA MET A 1 -16.82 17.97 21.37
C MET A 1 -15.36 18.32 21.42
N THR A 2 -14.79 18.42 22.63
CA THR A 2 -13.35 18.59 22.81
C THR A 2 -12.70 17.21 22.65
N LEU A 3 -11.70 17.08 21.78
CA LEU A 3 -10.96 15.82 21.61
C LEU A 3 -9.81 15.76 22.63
N VAL A 4 -9.61 14.60 23.22
CA VAL A 4 -8.49 14.29 24.13
C VAL A 4 -7.39 13.60 23.34
N TYR A 5 -6.16 14.07 23.50
CA TYR A 5 -4.98 13.47 22.85
C TYR A 5 -4.06 12.87 23.93
N PRO A 6 -3.74 11.55 23.89
CA PRO A 6 -2.84 10.87 24.84
C PRO A 6 -1.36 11.24 24.58
N LEU A 7 -1.03 12.52 24.72
CA LEU A 7 0.30 13.06 24.45
C LEU A 7 0.95 13.57 25.74
N PRO A 8 2.28 13.42 25.90
CA PRO A 8 3.02 14.13 26.94
C PRO A 8 2.75 15.65 26.87
N ARG A 9 2.82 16.34 28.00
CA ARG A 9 2.44 17.77 28.12
C ARG A 9 3.12 18.67 27.08
N ASP A 10 4.42 18.50 26.89
CA ASP A 10 5.22 19.31 25.96
C ASP A 10 4.81 19.03 24.49
N THR A 11 4.59 17.76 24.17
CA THR A 11 4.11 17.33 22.85
C THR A 11 2.70 17.83 22.58
N LYS A 12 1.81 17.77 23.56
CA LYS A 12 0.44 18.27 23.45
C LYS A 12 0.43 19.78 23.15
N THR A 13 1.20 20.54 23.92
CA THR A 13 1.37 21.99 23.72
C THR A 13 1.89 22.30 22.32
N THR A 14 2.91 21.57 21.87
CA THR A 14 3.48 21.72 20.51
C THR A 14 2.47 21.32 19.43
N PHE A 15 1.68 20.28 19.69
CA PHE A 15 0.67 19.80 18.78
C PHE A 15 -0.43 20.82 18.56
N GLU A 16 -1.00 21.35 19.65
CA GLU A 16 -2.07 22.34 19.63
C GLU A 16 -1.63 23.64 18.95
N ASN A 17 -0.39 24.09 19.18
CA ASN A 17 0.11 25.37 18.66
C ASN A 17 0.63 25.31 17.22
N ARG A 18 1.13 24.16 16.75
CA ARG A 18 1.90 24.09 15.49
C ARG A 18 1.58 22.87 14.65
N VAL A 19 1.70 21.66 15.23
CA VAL A 19 1.66 20.41 14.46
C VAL A 19 0.28 20.13 13.88
N ARG A 20 -0.80 20.47 14.60
CA ARG A 20 -2.18 20.29 14.12
C ARG A 20 -2.45 20.94 12.76
N THR A 21 -1.71 22.00 12.43
CA THR A 21 -1.88 22.76 11.18
C THR A 21 -0.73 22.62 10.19
N ARG A 22 0.42 22.08 10.60
CA ARG A 22 1.67 22.11 9.81
C ARG A 22 2.43 20.78 9.78
N CYS A 23 1.86 19.69 10.29
CA CYS A 23 2.52 18.39 10.21
C CYS A 23 2.52 17.91 8.76
N GLU A 24 3.72 17.67 8.21
CA GLU A 24 3.86 17.20 6.84
C GLU A 24 4.02 15.67 6.74
N ASN A 25 4.12 14.98 7.89
CA ASN A 25 4.33 13.54 7.95
C ASN A 25 3.01 12.81 8.24
N LEU A 26 2.46 12.17 7.21
CA LEU A 26 1.20 11.43 7.31
C LEU A 26 1.27 10.27 8.31
N SER A 27 2.39 9.53 8.36
CA SER A 27 2.53 8.41 9.30
C SER A 27 2.44 8.86 10.76
N LEU A 28 3.03 10.02 11.08
CA LEU A 28 2.99 10.56 12.42
C LEU A 28 1.57 11.00 12.81
N LEU A 29 0.83 11.59 11.87
CA LEU A 29 -0.57 11.96 12.07
C LEU A 29 -1.45 10.74 12.36
N LEU A 30 -1.30 9.67 11.57
CA LEU A 30 -2.12 8.45 11.69
C LEU A 30 -1.76 7.62 12.93
N ASP A 31 -0.47 7.53 13.29
CA ASP A 31 -0.02 6.66 14.38
C ASP A 31 -0.07 7.34 15.77
N ARG A 32 0.14 8.66 15.83
CA ARG A 32 0.42 9.37 17.09
C ARG A 32 -0.51 10.54 17.39
N TYR A 33 -1.12 11.16 16.39
CA TYR A 33 -1.95 12.35 16.57
C TYR A 33 -3.43 12.11 16.31
N VAL A 34 -3.93 11.01 16.87
CA VAL A 34 -5.34 10.63 16.87
C VAL A 34 -6.02 11.17 18.13
N GLY A 35 -7.17 11.82 17.96
CA GLY A 35 -7.97 12.37 19.06
C GLY A 35 -9.07 11.41 19.49
N TYR A 36 -9.31 11.33 20.80
CA TYR A 36 -10.29 10.47 21.44
C TYR A 36 -11.40 11.31 22.09
N THR A 37 -12.51 10.67 22.45
CA THR A 37 -13.51 11.27 23.33
C THR A 37 -12.98 11.43 24.76
N ASP A 38 -13.70 12.19 25.60
CA ASP A 38 -13.40 12.34 27.03
C ASP A 38 -13.44 10.99 27.80
N ARG A 39 -14.06 9.96 27.21
CA ARG A 39 -14.12 8.59 27.74
C ARG A 39 -12.99 7.69 27.23
N TRP A 40 -12.03 8.22 26.48
CA TRP A 40 -10.96 7.46 25.82
C TRP A 40 -11.47 6.48 24.74
N GLU A 41 -12.66 6.73 24.21
CA GLU A 41 -13.23 5.96 23.11
C GLU A 41 -12.93 6.65 21.78
N PHE A 42 -12.71 5.86 20.72
CA PHE A 42 -12.53 6.37 19.37
C PHE A 42 -13.77 6.02 18.54
N GLU A 43 -14.53 7.04 18.14
CA GLU A 43 -15.79 6.84 17.40
C GLU A 43 -15.56 6.85 15.88
N GLU A 44 -16.27 6.00 15.14
CA GLU A 44 -16.20 5.96 13.66
C GLU A 44 -16.57 7.31 13.00
N LYS A 45 -17.43 8.12 13.62
CA LYS A 45 -17.72 9.49 13.14
C LYS A 45 -16.49 10.40 13.22
N GLN A 46 -15.72 10.30 14.30
CA GLN A 46 -14.48 11.07 14.50
C GLN A 46 -13.40 10.63 13.52
N LYS A 47 -13.27 9.31 13.31
CA LYS A 47 -12.41 8.72 12.27
C LYS A 47 -12.74 9.24 10.88
N ALA A 48 -14.02 9.23 10.51
CA ALA A 48 -14.48 9.72 9.22
C ALA A 48 -14.14 11.21 9.03
N GLU A 49 -14.35 12.04 10.05
CA GLU A 49 -14.00 13.46 10.00
C GLU A 49 -12.49 13.69 9.92
N PHE A 50 -11.70 12.93 10.68
CA PHE A 50 -10.25 12.96 10.63
C PHE A 50 -9.72 12.62 9.23
N PHE A 51 -10.20 11.53 8.64
CA PHE A 51 -9.84 11.16 7.26
C PHE A 51 -10.30 12.19 6.24
N LYS A 52 -11.52 12.74 6.35
CA LYS A 52 -12.00 13.81 5.46
C LYS A 52 -11.13 15.07 5.56
N ASN A 53 -10.60 15.38 6.73
CA ASN A 53 -9.67 16.50 6.89
C ASN A 53 -8.32 16.22 6.21
N LEU A 54 -7.79 15.00 6.31
CA LEU A 54 -6.56 14.61 5.63
C LEU A 54 -6.69 14.61 4.10
N THR A 55 -7.85 14.25 3.56
CA THR A 55 -8.07 14.28 2.10
C THR A 55 -8.25 15.70 1.56
N ARG A 56 -8.86 16.61 2.34
CA ARG A 56 -9.01 18.03 1.97
C ARG A 56 -7.71 18.80 2.11
N ASN A 57 -6.98 18.55 3.19
CA ASN A 57 -5.73 19.21 3.54
C ASN A 57 -4.61 18.15 3.58
N CYS A 58 -4.20 17.69 2.40
CA CYS A 58 -3.14 16.68 2.30
C CYS A 58 -1.87 17.20 2.97
N PRO A 59 -1.33 16.50 3.99
CA PRO A 59 -0.16 16.98 4.73
C PRO A 59 1.13 16.87 3.90
N LEU A 60 1.13 16.09 2.82
CA LEU A 60 2.34 15.79 2.07
C LEU A 60 2.91 17.04 1.37
N ASN A 61 4.19 17.28 1.62
CA ASN A 61 4.93 18.37 1.00
C ASN A 61 5.40 17.99 -0.41
N GLN A 62 5.08 18.82 -1.41
CA GLN A 62 5.40 18.56 -2.81
C GLN A 62 6.91 18.49 -3.08
N ASP A 63 7.70 19.33 -2.44
CA ASP A 63 9.16 19.34 -2.59
C ASP A 63 9.77 18.07 -2.02
N LEU A 64 9.26 17.59 -0.88
CA LEU A 64 9.71 16.33 -0.29
C LEU A 64 9.38 15.13 -1.19
N VAL A 65 8.16 15.06 -1.74
CA VAL A 65 7.78 13.98 -2.67
C VAL A 65 8.67 14.00 -3.91
N ARG A 66 8.90 15.18 -4.50
CA ARG A 66 9.78 15.36 -5.66
C ARG A 66 11.22 14.94 -5.34
N ALA A 67 11.77 15.40 -4.22
CA ALA A 67 13.14 15.07 -3.81
C ALA A 67 13.29 13.56 -3.53
N ASN A 68 12.29 12.94 -2.89
CA ASN A 68 12.29 11.50 -2.64
C ASN A 68 12.25 10.70 -3.94
N TYR A 69 11.42 11.11 -4.90
CA TYR A 69 11.36 10.47 -6.22
C TYR A 69 12.68 10.62 -6.98
N GLN A 70 13.27 11.82 -7.02
CA GLN A 70 14.58 12.06 -7.65
C GLN A 70 15.68 11.20 -7.03
N ARG A 71 15.75 11.14 -5.69
CA ARG A 71 16.70 10.27 -4.98
C ARG A 71 16.50 8.80 -5.35
N TRP A 72 15.26 8.34 -5.39
CA TRP A 72 14.91 6.98 -5.78
C TRP A 72 15.34 6.68 -7.22
N GLN A 73 15.15 7.61 -8.17
CA GLN A 73 15.61 7.46 -9.56
C GLN A 73 17.13 7.29 -9.65
N GLN A 74 17.89 8.08 -8.89
CA GLN A 74 19.37 7.96 -8.84
C GLN A 74 19.80 6.61 -8.27
N MET A 75 19.14 6.16 -7.20
CA MET A 75 19.39 4.85 -6.60
C MET A 75 19.12 3.72 -7.59
N VAL A 76 17.99 3.75 -8.30
CA VAL A 76 17.65 2.74 -9.31
C VAL A 76 18.59 2.78 -10.50
N GLY A 77 18.98 3.97 -10.95
CA GLY A 77 19.92 4.16 -12.07
C GLY A 77 21.32 3.61 -11.78
N ALA A 78 21.71 3.48 -10.51
CA ALA A 78 22.97 2.86 -10.11
C ALA A 78 22.91 1.33 -10.08
N LEU A 79 21.72 0.72 -10.20
CA LEU A 79 21.57 -0.74 -10.19
C LEU A 79 21.72 -1.34 -11.60
N PRO A 80 22.37 -2.51 -11.73
CA PRO A 80 22.50 -3.20 -13.01
C PRO A 80 21.15 -3.55 -13.64
N TYR A 81 21.07 -3.38 -14.96
CA TYR A 81 19.90 -3.79 -15.77
C TYR A 81 18.57 -3.24 -15.25
N SER A 82 18.58 -2.06 -14.61
CA SER A 82 17.37 -1.50 -14.02
C SER A 82 16.37 -1.04 -15.07
N GLN A 83 15.10 -1.29 -14.79
CA GLN A 83 13.98 -0.82 -15.60
C GLN A 83 12.97 -0.12 -14.71
N ILE A 84 12.59 1.08 -15.15
CA ILE A 84 11.57 1.90 -14.52
C ILE A 84 10.36 1.94 -15.43
N PHE A 85 9.18 1.77 -14.85
CA PHE A 85 7.92 2.10 -15.50
C PHE A 85 6.99 2.80 -14.50
N LYS A 86 5.97 3.46 -15.01
CA LYS A 86 4.99 4.19 -14.21
C LYS A 86 3.62 3.56 -14.39
N ALA A 87 2.79 3.62 -13.35
CA ALA A 87 1.40 3.21 -13.42
C ALA A 87 0.57 4.01 -12.41
N ALA A 88 -0.71 4.19 -12.70
CA ALA A 88 -1.68 4.80 -11.80
C ALA A 88 -2.83 3.83 -11.53
N PRO A 89 -3.44 3.86 -10.33
CA PRO A 89 -4.57 3.00 -10.02
C PRO A 89 -5.77 3.35 -10.92
N GLU A 90 -6.43 2.33 -11.46
CA GLU A 90 -7.64 2.49 -12.27
C GLU A 90 -8.85 2.90 -11.43
N TRP A 91 -8.80 2.76 -10.10
CA TRP A 91 -9.82 3.26 -9.19
C TRP A 91 -9.21 3.65 -7.85
N ARG A 92 -9.43 2.85 -6.82
CA ARG A 92 -8.86 3.02 -5.49
C ARG A 92 -7.90 1.89 -5.21
N MET A 93 -6.83 2.20 -4.51
CA MET A 93 -5.85 1.24 -4.05
C MET A 93 -5.67 1.41 -2.55
N VAL A 94 -5.59 0.30 -1.83
CA VAL A 94 -5.27 0.31 -0.41
C VAL A 94 -4.23 -0.76 -0.13
N ILE A 95 -3.10 -0.36 0.42
CA ILE A 95 -1.98 -1.25 0.71
C ILE A 95 -1.75 -1.26 2.20
N GLY A 96 -1.60 -2.44 2.79
CA GLY A 96 -1.36 -2.58 4.22
C GLY A 96 -2.62 -2.41 5.09
N LEU A 97 -3.82 -2.61 4.53
CA LEU A 97 -5.09 -2.41 5.26
C LEU A 97 -5.14 -3.16 6.60
N GLY A 98 -4.61 -4.38 6.66
CA GLY A 98 -4.60 -5.24 7.84
C GLY A 98 -3.41 -5.04 8.78
N GLN A 99 -2.56 -4.02 8.59
CA GLN A 99 -1.52 -3.72 9.57
C GLN A 99 -2.14 -3.20 10.86
N SER A 100 -1.55 -3.57 11.99
CA SER A 100 -1.99 -3.10 13.31
C SER A 100 -1.96 -1.58 13.38
N SER A 101 -3.12 -0.98 13.64
CA SER A 101 -3.29 0.46 13.78
C SER A 101 -4.32 0.75 14.85
N ILE A 102 -4.16 1.89 15.53
CA ILE A 102 -5.15 2.45 16.45
C ILE A 102 -6.50 2.67 15.74
N LEU A 103 -6.44 2.97 14.44
CA LEU A 103 -7.61 3.25 13.61
C LEU A 103 -8.25 1.97 13.04
N GLU A 104 -7.80 0.78 13.44
CA GLU A 104 -8.22 -0.56 12.95
C GLU A 104 -7.91 -0.83 11.46
N THR A 105 -7.71 0.22 10.68
CA THR A 105 -7.38 0.19 9.26
C THR A 105 -6.12 1.00 9.05
N SER A 106 -5.15 0.43 8.32
CA SER A 106 -3.87 1.08 8.06
C SER A 106 -3.62 1.31 6.57
N MET A 107 -2.57 2.07 6.28
CA MET A 107 -2.00 2.23 4.95
C MET A 107 -0.48 2.12 5.08
N THR A 108 0.17 1.41 4.15
CA THR A 108 1.63 1.36 4.11
C THR A 108 2.20 2.72 3.74
N ILE A 109 2.93 3.31 4.69
CA ILE A 109 3.55 4.63 4.58
C ILE A 109 5.00 4.50 5.00
N ASP A 110 5.91 5.13 4.24
CA ASP A 110 7.30 5.26 4.67
C ASP A 110 7.36 6.12 5.94
N ARG A 111 7.89 5.54 7.02
CA ARG A 111 7.84 6.15 8.36
C ARG A 111 8.64 7.44 8.46
N ILE A 112 9.68 7.59 7.64
CA ILE A 112 10.58 8.75 7.68
C ILE A 112 9.96 9.92 6.92
N THR A 113 9.55 9.69 5.68
CA THR A 113 9.01 10.74 4.81
C THR A 113 7.52 10.99 5.00
N GLY A 114 6.79 10.01 5.56
CA GLY A 114 5.33 10.04 5.63
C GLY A 114 4.64 9.78 4.28
N ILE A 115 5.37 9.36 3.25
CA ILE A 115 4.82 9.17 1.90
C ILE A 115 4.28 7.74 1.75
N PRO A 116 3.06 7.54 1.22
CA PRO A 116 2.54 6.21 0.90
C PRO A 116 3.43 5.49 -0.12
N ILE A 117 3.71 4.19 0.11
CA ILE A 117 4.55 3.36 -0.77
C ILE A 117 3.87 2.02 -1.06
N ILE A 118 4.28 1.37 -2.14
CA ILE A 118 3.95 -0.04 -2.41
C ILE A 118 5.20 -0.88 -2.12
N PRO A 119 5.18 -1.77 -1.12
CA PRO A 119 6.35 -2.58 -0.79
C PRO A 119 6.79 -3.47 -1.95
N GLY A 120 8.10 -3.54 -2.18
CA GLY A 120 8.73 -4.42 -3.16
C GLY A 120 8.46 -5.89 -2.88
N SER A 121 8.23 -6.25 -1.61
CA SER A 121 7.76 -7.59 -1.24
C SER A 121 6.36 -7.90 -1.78
N ALA A 122 5.43 -6.94 -1.74
CA ALA A 122 4.10 -7.09 -2.31
C ALA A 122 4.17 -7.19 -3.85
N LEU A 123 5.04 -6.39 -4.48
CA LEU A 123 5.27 -6.43 -5.93
C LEU A 123 5.91 -7.75 -6.37
N LYS A 124 6.91 -8.24 -5.64
CA LYS A 124 7.53 -9.54 -5.89
C LYS A 124 6.51 -10.67 -5.76
N GLY A 125 5.70 -10.65 -4.71
CA GLY A 125 4.63 -11.62 -4.50
C GLY A 125 3.62 -11.61 -5.64
N LEU A 126 3.15 -10.43 -6.05
CA LEU A 126 2.23 -10.28 -7.18
C LEU A 126 2.80 -10.83 -8.48
N ALA A 127 4.04 -10.47 -8.82
CA ALA A 127 4.69 -10.97 -10.03
C ALA A 127 4.89 -12.49 -9.98
N ALA A 128 5.25 -13.05 -8.82
CA ALA A 128 5.38 -14.49 -8.63
C ALA A 128 4.03 -15.22 -8.78
N SER A 129 2.96 -14.69 -8.19
CA SER A 129 1.62 -15.25 -8.34
C SER A 129 1.14 -15.22 -9.79
N TYR A 130 1.36 -14.12 -10.50
CA TYR A 130 1.02 -14.05 -11.93
C TYR A 130 1.84 -15.04 -12.76
N ALA A 131 3.16 -15.11 -12.52
CA ALA A 131 4.02 -16.08 -13.20
C ALA A 131 3.55 -17.52 -12.97
N MET A 132 3.17 -17.87 -11.75
CA MET A 132 2.61 -19.19 -11.41
C MET A 132 1.31 -19.48 -12.15
N LEU A 133 0.42 -18.48 -12.30
CA LEU A 133 -0.80 -18.63 -13.10
C LEU A 133 -0.50 -18.89 -14.58
N CYS A 134 0.49 -18.21 -15.17
CA CYS A 134 0.92 -18.48 -16.54
C CYS A 134 1.43 -19.93 -16.70
N GLU A 135 2.25 -20.41 -15.76
CA GLU A 135 2.79 -21.79 -15.78
C GLU A 135 1.72 -22.87 -15.59
N LEU A 136 0.69 -22.58 -14.79
CA LEU A 136 -0.47 -23.45 -14.61
C LEU A 136 -1.31 -23.62 -15.89
N GLN A 137 -1.32 -22.62 -16.76
CA GLN A 137 -2.02 -22.70 -18.06
C GLN A 137 -1.28 -23.58 -19.07
N THR A 138 0.05 -23.63 -18.99
CA THR A 138 0.90 -24.40 -19.90
C THR A 138 1.18 -25.83 -19.40
N THR A 139 1.23 -26.05 -18.09
CA THR A 139 1.52 -27.36 -17.50
C THR A 139 0.35 -27.83 -16.62
N GLN A 140 -0.25 -28.97 -16.96
CA GLN A 140 -1.41 -29.55 -16.23
C GLN A 140 -1.13 -29.89 -14.74
N ARG A 141 0.09 -29.67 -14.24
CA ARG A 141 0.55 -30.07 -12.90
C ARG A 141 1.03 -28.94 -11.99
N GLY A 142 1.07 -27.68 -12.45
CA GLY A 142 1.20 -26.54 -11.54
C GLY A 142 2.50 -26.46 -10.75
N ASP A 143 3.58 -27.07 -11.25
CA ASP A 143 4.89 -26.99 -10.60
C ASP A 143 5.67 -25.80 -11.17
N ALA A 144 5.12 -24.59 -11.04
CA ALA A 144 5.81 -23.37 -11.46
C ALA A 144 7.18 -23.22 -10.78
N GLU A 145 7.31 -23.77 -9.56
CA GLU A 145 8.57 -23.86 -8.83
C GLU A 145 9.57 -24.82 -9.49
N SER A 146 9.16 -25.73 -10.37
CA SER A 146 10.09 -26.53 -11.17
C SER A 146 10.74 -25.74 -12.32
N ASN A 147 10.15 -24.61 -12.75
CA ASN A 147 10.69 -23.80 -13.82
C ASN A 147 12.03 -23.14 -13.39
N PRO A 148 13.16 -23.43 -14.08
CA PRO A 148 14.46 -22.84 -13.76
C PRO A 148 14.47 -21.31 -13.79
N ASP A 149 13.75 -20.69 -14.72
CA ASP A 149 13.68 -19.23 -14.84
C ASP A 149 12.90 -18.61 -13.68
N PHE A 150 11.82 -19.27 -13.24
CA PHE A 150 11.06 -18.85 -12.06
C PHE A 150 11.95 -18.87 -10.81
N LYS A 151 12.65 -19.98 -10.58
CA LYS A 151 13.61 -20.13 -9.47
C LYS A 151 14.72 -19.10 -9.55
N ALA A 152 15.28 -18.85 -10.73
CA ALA A 152 16.32 -17.85 -10.91
C ALA A 152 15.82 -16.44 -10.59
N ILE A 153 14.60 -16.07 -11.01
CA ILE A 153 14.03 -14.73 -10.80
C ILE A 153 13.66 -14.51 -9.33
N PHE A 154 12.90 -15.42 -8.73
CA PHE A 154 12.32 -15.24 -7.40
C PHE A 154 13.19 -15.81 -6.26
N GLY A 155 14.10 -16.73 -6.58
CA GLY A 155 14.91 -17.45 -5.62
C GLY A 155 14.21 -18.69 -5.05
N THR A 156 14.93 -19.43 -4.21
CA THR A 156 14.44 -20.57 -3.45
C THR A 156 14.80 -20.39 -1.97
N GLN A 157 14.51 -21.37 -1.12
CA GLN A 157 14.97 -21.34 0.28
C GLN A 157 16.50 -21.39 0.41
N GLY A 158 17.20 -22.00 -0.56
CA GLY A 158 18.66 -22.17 -0.53
C GLY A 158 19.44 -21.14 -1.36
N GLU A 159 18.76 -20.36 -2.21
CA GLU A 159 19.40 -19.45 -3.16
C GLU A 159 18.61 -18.16 -3.32
N ALA A 160 19.32 -17.02 -3.29
CA ALA A 160 18.69 -15.72 -3.50
C ALA A 160 18.31 -15.52 -4.98
N GLY A 161 17.13 -14.95 -5.21
CA GLY A 161 16.70 -14.58 -6.56
C GLY A 161 17.62 -13.54 -7.21
N ALA A 162 17.81 -13.68 -8.51
CA ALA A 162 18.62 -12.79 -9.35
C ALA A 162 17.96 -11.42 -9.58
N ILE A 163 16.68 -11.25 -9.24
CA ILE A 163 15.94 -10.01 -9.50
C ILE A 163 15.57 -9.28 -8.20
N ILE A 164 15.75 -7.97 -8.21
CA ILE A 164 15.41 -7.04 -7.13
C ILE A 164 14.11 -6.33 -7.50
N PHE A 165 13.08 -6.49 -6.68
CA PHE A 165 11.84 -5.74 -6.73
C PHE A 165 11.93 -4.62 -5.70
N LEU A 166 12.05 -3.38 -6.16
CA LEU A 166 12.12 -2.21 -5.27
C LEU A 166 10.72 -1.75 -4.87
N ASP A 167 10.63 -1.05 -3.74
CA ASP A 167 9.41 -0.36 -3.34
C ASP A 167 9.00 0.65 -4.44
N ALA A 168 7.73 0.65 -4.81
CA ALA A 168 7.20 1.67 -5.71
C ALA A 168 6.92 2.95 -4.92
N VAL A 169 7.35 4.07 -5.47
CA VAL A 169 7.23 5.40 -4.87
C VAL A 169 6.34 6.29 -5.73
N PRO A 170 5.56 7.21 -5.14
CA PRO A 170 4.71 8.09 -5.92
C PRO A 170 5.56 9.15 -6.63
N THR A 171 5.19 9.49 -7.87
CA THR A 171 5.89 10.48 -8.70
C THR A 171 5.43 11.91 -8.42
N GLN A 172 4.26 12.03 -7.80
CA GLN A 172 3.60 13.27 -7.40
C GLN A 172 2.85 13.05 -6.09
N ILE A 173 2.27 14.09 -5.48
CA ILE A 173 1.47 13.92 -4.27
C ILE A 173 0.32 12.94 -4.59
N PRO A 174 0.25 11.77 -3.91
CA PRO A 174 -0.82 10.83 -4.14
C PRO A 174 -2.16 11.40 -3.66
N LYS A 175 -3.23 11.06 -4.37
CA LYS A 175 -4.58 11.51 -4.04
C LYS A 175 -5.16 10.62 -2.96
N LEU A 176 -5.20 11.11 -1.72
CA LEU A 176 -5.88 10.43 -0.62
C LEU A 176 -7.40 10.53 -0.80
N GLU A 177 -8.10 9.41 -0.65
CA GLU A 177 -9.56 9.33 -0.64
C GLU A 177 -10.05 8.54 0.57
N VAL A 178 -11.19 8.93 1.13
CA VAL A 178 -11.85 8.17 2.19
C VAL A 178 -12.83 7.21 1.54
N ASP A 179 -12.82 5.96 1.99
CA ASP A 179 -13.82 4.98 1.62
C ASP A 179 -14.43 4.32 2.87
N ILE A 180 -15.49 3.55 2.65
CA ILE A 180 -16.28 2.90 3.68
C ILE A 180 -16.48 1.42 3.33
N MET A 181 -16.24 0.56 4.32
CA MET A 181 -16.71 -0.81 4.31
C MET A 181 -17.88 -0.92 5.27
N ASN A 182 -18.95 -1.60 4.87
CA ASN A 182 -20.13 -1.73 5.71
C ASN A 182 -20.50 -3.20 5.86
N ASN A 183 -20.30 -3.77 7.05
CA ASN A 183 -20.76 -5.13 7.35
C ASN A 183 -22.23 -5.06 7.77
N HIS A 184 -23.11 -5.69 6.99
CA HIS A 184 -24.56 -5.73 7.26
C HIS A 184 -24.95 -6.81 8.27
N HIS A 185 -24.09 -7.80 8.52
CA HIS A 185 -24.35 -8.93 9.43
C HIS A 185 -23.16 -9.15 10.38
N PRO A 186 -22.84 -8.18 11.26
CA PRO A 186 -21.65 -8.26 12.12
C PRO A 186 -21.69 -9.46 13.06
N ASP A 187 -22.85 -9.83 13.59
CA ASP A 187 -22.99 -10.96 14.52
C ASP A 187 -22.83 -12.34 13.85
N TYR A 188 -23.08 -12.42 12.53
CA TYR A 188 -22.87 -13.64 11.75
C TYR A 188 -21.40 -13.85 11.40
N TYR A 189 -20.73 -12.79 10.96
CA TYR A 189 -19.31 -12.85 10.57
C TYR A 189 -18.35 -12.72 11.76
N GLY A 190 -18.84 -12.30 12.93
CA GLY A 190 -18.08 -12.22 14.18
C GLY A 190 -18.18 -13.50 15.02
N ASP A 191 -17.66 -13.43 16.24
CA ASP A 191 -17.55 -14.58 17.15
C ASP A 191 -18.88 -15.05 17.75
N ASN A 192 -19.97 -14.32 17.50
CA ASN A 192 -21.30 -14.61 18.03
C ASN A 192 -22.03 -15.73 17.27
N GLY A 193 -21.61 -16.04 16.04
CA GLY A 193 -22.13 -17.15 15.23
C GLY A 193 -23.65 -17.11 14.97
N SER A 194 -24.28 -15.95 15.12
CA SER A 194 -25.73 -15.81 14.98
C SER A 194 -26.12 -15.80 13.50
N PRO A 195 -27.16 -16.52 13.07
CA PRO A 195 -27.57 -16.51 11.67
C PRO A 195 -27.93 -15.08 11.23
N PRO A 196 -27.64 -14.70 9.97
CA PRO A 196 -27.84 -13.34 9.50
C PRO A 196 -29.32 -12.98 9.57
N ALA A 197 -29.63 -11.82 10.15
CA ALA A 197 -31.00 -11.38 10.36
C ALA A 197 -31.33 -10.10 9.57
N PRO A 198 -32.58 -9.94 9.09
CA PRO A 198 -32.99 -8.74 8.36
C PRO A 198 -32.96 -7.43 9.17
N TRP A 199 -32.88 -7.52 10.50
CA TRP A 199 -32.84 -6.37 11.41
C TRP A 199 -31.43 -6.05 11.91
N ASP A 200 -30.41 -6.75 11.41
CA ASP A 200 -29.02 -6.45 11.75
C ASP A 200 -28.67 -5.02 11.35
N SER A 201 -28.07 -4.28 12.28
CA SER A 201 -27.64 -2.92 12.01
C SER A 201 -26.30 -2.92 11.29
N PRO A 202 -26.16 -2.16 10.19
CA PRO A 202 -24.89 -2.05 9.50
C PRO A 202 -23.80 -1.45 10.40
N ASN A 203 -22.58 -1.94 10.26
CA ASN A 203 -21.39 -1.39 10.92
C ASN A 203 -20.43 -0.71 9.91
N PRO A 204 -20.52 0.62 9.75
CA PRO A 204 -19.61 1.43 8.93
C PRO A 204 -18.18 1.43 9.49
N VAL A 205 -17.21 1.03 8.68
CA VAL A 205 -15.78 1.14 8.96
C VAL A 205 -15.13 1.99 7.88
N TYR A 206 -14.70 3.20 8.25
CA TYR A 206 -14.00 4.09 7.33
C TYR A 206 -12.53 3.72 7.19
N PHE A 207 -11.95 3.89 6.00
CA PHE A 207 -10.52 3.69 5.75
C PHE A 207 -9.98 4.65 4.68
N LEU A 208 -8.67 4.86 4.70
CA LEU A 208 -7.98 5.68 3.69
C LEU A 208 -7.54 4.84 2.50
N THR A 209 -7.61 5.44 1.32
CA THR A 209 -7.26 4.84 0.03
C THR A 209 -6.49 5.84 -0.83
N LEU A 210 -5.83 5.33 -1.86
CA LEU A 210 -5.16 6.10 -2.90
C LEU A 210 -6.01 6.05 -4.17
N GLY A 211 -6.48 7.21 -4.65
CA GLY A 211 -7.35 7.32 -5.82
C GLY A 211 -6.59 7.41 -7.14
N ARG A 212 -7.34 7.41 -8.26
CA ARG A 212 -6.88 7.41 -9.67
C ARG A 212 -5.76 8.41 -10.02
N GLY A 213 -5.66 9.53 -9.29
CA GLY A 213 -4.62 10.55 -9.52
C GLY A 213 -3.25 10.22 -8.92
N SER A 214 -3.06 9.03 -8.36
CA SER A 214 -1.83 8.63 -7.65
C SER A 214 -0.91 7.83 -8.56
N GLU A 215 -0.10 8.51 -9.38
CA GLU A 215 0.92 7.83 -10.20
C GLU A 215 2.09 7.34 -9.33
N PHE A 216 2.46 6.08 -9.51
CA PHE A 216 3.62 5.43 -8.89
C PHE A 216 4.66 5.05 -9.94
N ALA A 217 5.93 5.17 -9.56
CA ALA A 217 7.06 4.63 -10.30
C ALA A 217 7.50 3.31 -9.68
N PHE A 218 7.67 2.32 -10.53
CA PHE A 218 8.07 0.95 -10.20
C PHE A 218 9.47 0.71 -10.75
N ALA A 219 10.29 -0.04 -10.02
CA ALA A 219 11.60 -0.44 -10.51
C ALA A 219 11.87 -1.93 -10.25
N ILE A 220 12.42 -2.55 -11.28
CA ILE A 220 12.99 -3.89 -11.21
C ILE A 220 14.44 -3.78 -11.66
N ALA A 221 15.35 -4.44 -10.95
CA ALA A 221 16.77 -4.46 -11.30
C ALA A 221 17.39 -5.85 -11.16
N GLY A 222 18.52 -6.04 -11.82
CA GLY A 222 19.32 -7.25 -11.69
C GLY A 222 20.20 -7.22 -10.43
N ARG A 223 20.36 -8.38 -9.80
CA ARG A 223 21.33 -8.61 -8.72
C ARG A 223 22.64 -9.14 -9.33
N GLY A 224 23.62 -8.25 -9.47
CA GLY A 224 24.96 -8.61 -9.97
C GLY A 224 25.09 -8.51 -11.50
N GLU A 225 25.97 -9.33 -12.06
CA GLU A 225 26.31 -9.34 -13.49
C GLU A 225 26.00 -10.69 -14.12
N GLY A 226 25.50 -10.69 -15.38
CA GLY A 226 25.22 -11.92 -16.11
C GLY A 226 24.47 -11.68 -17.41
N ALA A 227 24.82 -12.43 -18.46
CA ALA A 227 24.23 -12.26 -19.80
C ALA A 227 22.71 -12.53 -19.83
N THR A 228 22.19 -13.40 -18.96
CA THR A 228 20.77 -13.75 -18.85
C THR A 228 19.95 -12.78 -17.99
N LEU A 229 20.63 -11.88 -17.25
CA LEU A 229 19.98 -11.04 -16.25
C LEU A 229 19.02 -10.03 -16.89
N GLN A 230 19.37 -9.47 -18.05
CA GLN A 230 18.48 -8.59 -18.81
C GLN A 230 17.18 -9.31 -19.21
N THR A 231 17.28 -10.57 -19.62
CA THR A 231 16.10 -11.39 -19.98
C THR A 231 15.21 -11.61 -18.76
N TYR A 232 15.80 -11.92 -17.61
CA TYR A 232 15.07 -12.09 -16.36
C TYR A 232 14.40 -10.80 -15.88
N VAL A 233 15.07 -9.64 -16.02
CA VAL A 233 14.44 -8.33 -15.72
C VAL A 233 13.26 -8.10 -16.65
N ASN A 234 13.42 -8.31 -17.97
CA ASN A 234 12.33 -8.13 -18.94
C ASN A 234 11.11 -9.00 -18.60
N GLN A 235 11.36 -10.26 -18.23
CA GLN A 235 10.31 -11.21 -17.87
C GLN A 235 9.63 -10.80 -16.56
N ALA A 236 10.39 -10.41 -15.54
CA ALA A 236 9.85 -9.93 -14.27
C ALA A 236 9.02 -8.65 -14.44
N VAL A 237 9.44 -7.71 -15.29
CA VAL A 237 8.66 -6.52 -15.66
C VAL A 237 7.36 -6.91 -16.35
N LYS A 238 7.39 -7.86 -17.28
CA LYS A 238 6.18 -8.35 -17.96
C LYS A 238 5.18 -8.95 -16.98
N TRP A 239 5.62 -9.85 -16.10
CA TRP A 239 4.77 -10.46 -15.09
C TRP A 239 4.24 -9.44 -14.09
N LEU A 240 5.07 -8.50 -13.63
CA LEU A 240 4.61 -7.47 -12.71
C LEU A 240 3.56 -6.56 -13.36
N LYS A 241 3.79 -6.11 -14.61
CA LYS A 241 2.82 -5.29 -15.32
C LYS A 241 1.48 -6.00 -15.50
N ALA A 242 1.51 -7.26 -15.92
CA ALA A 242 0.31 -8.05 -16.10
C ALA A 242 -0.41 -8.33 -14.77
N GLY A 243 0.33 -8.63 -13.69
CA GLY A 243 -0.25 -8.77 -12.36
C GLY A 243 -0.93 -7.49 -11.87
N LEU A 244 -0.31 -6.32 -12.10
CA LEU A 244 -0.89 -5.02 -11.75
C LEU A 244 -2.17 -4.70 -12.52
N SER A 245 -2.28 -5.09 -13.80
CA SER A 245 -3.46 -4.84 -14.63
C SER A 245 -4.56 -5.90 -14.50
N GLU A 246 -4.22 -7.15 -14.17
CA GLU A 246 -5.17 -8.29 -14.22
C GLU A 246 -5.53 -8.87 -12.85
N MET A 247 -4.67 -8.70 -11.83
CA MET A 247 -4.92 -9.20 -10.47
C MET A 247 -5.07 -8.08 -9.43
N GLY A 248 -4.43 -6.93 -9.68
CA GLY A 248 -4.37 -5.80 -8.76
C GLY A 248 -3.40 -6.02 -7.59
N VAL A 249 -3.04 -4.93 -6.91
CA VAL A 249 -2.11 -4.94 -5.76
C VAL A 249 -2.76 -4.36 -4.50
N GLY A 250 -2.41 -4.93 -3.34
CA GLY A 250 -2.92 -4.49 -2.04
C GLY A 250 -4.11 -5.31 -1.56
N ALA A 251 -4.97 -4.70 -0.75
CA ALA A 251 -6.15 -5.36 -0.21
C ALA A 251 -7.40 -5.09 -1.06
N LYS A 252 -8.40 -5.98 -0.93
CA LYS A 252 -9.72 -5.87 -1.58
C LYS A 252 -9.68 -5.91 -3.11
N THR A 253 -8.70 -6.60 -3.71
CA THR A 253 -8.61 -6.79 -5.17
C THR A 253 -9.84 -7.46 -5.77
N ALA A 254 -10.48 -8.41 -5.07
CA ALA A 254 -11.74 -9.02 -5.49
C ALA A 254 -12.90 -8.01 -5.63
N ALA A 255 -12.84 -6.87 -4.95
CA ALA A 255 -13.81 -5.78 -5.06
C ALA A 255 -13.38 -4.68 -6.04
N GLY A 256 -12.33 -4.90 -6.84
CA GLY A 256 -11.84 -3.96 -7.86
C GLY A 256 -10.78 -2.97 -7.37
N TYR A 257 -10.24 -3.12 -6.15
CA TYR A 257 -9.18 -2.24 -5.67
C TYR A 257 -7.81 -2.64 -6.22
N GLY A 258 -6.94 -1.66 -6.44
CA GLY A 258 -5.52 -1.89 -6.69
C GLY A 258 -5.14 -2.30 -8.11
N TYR A 259 -6.09 -2.36 -9.05
CA TYR A 259 -5.79 -2.50 -10.47
C TYR A 259 -5.12 -1.23 -10.99
N MET A 260 -4.12 -1.36 -11.86
CA MET A 260 -3.35 -0.23 -12.37
C MET A 260 -3.27 -0.22 -13.90
N SER A 261 -3.18 0.99 -14.42
CA SER A 261 -3.00 1.30 -15.84
C SER A 261 -1.67 2.04 -16.06
N PHE A 262 -1.06 1.83 -17.23
CA PHE A 262 0.29 2.30 -17.59
C PHE A 262 0.26 3.45 -18.59
#